data_AF-A0A3P0X4C9-F1
#
_entry.id   AF-A0A3P0X4C9-F1
#
_cell.length_a   1.000
_cell.length_b   1.000
_cell.length_c   1.000
_cell.angle_alpha   90.00
_cell.angle_beta   90.00
_cell.angle_gamma   90.00
#
_symmetry.space_group_name_H-M   'P 1'
#
loop_
_entity.id
_entity.type
_entity.pdbx_description
1 polymer ?
#
loop_
_entity_poly.entity_id
_entity_poly.type
_entity_poly.pdbx_seq_one_letter_code
_entity_poly.pdbx_strand_id
1 'polypeptide(L)'
;MEFDYADQHGIRTYVCRRRWERKQSGGVIEHFELSSDGTPVSDVDAAHWQDFVQELIPIGVSDLFFFDGEKVQLLAEDESDKRTLSEAVRNLLGTDIIEKLSADLNIYRSRAVQRAAAEDESASDLEALNNVAESLRVRRELAAKDSDNAGALVESLISEVQAFEQQLQEQGGSYARNRGKLEERKRQIGVRVVALECLIREQSHALLPVALAPKLLRKLLDQLTLEQDIRVGIVVDETLTNAAKAALTQLRKIQIKRGGKSIPLSSLDEFSAIAGAIKKTHQPSVREEDAIVHDLSNDQEQNIRGWAHIALESLPQSMKAASLELETLYREQQKVERDLARAPQDDVLQPLVDKLSDSRRRLAEAGAEAALRRAELEQASEARDRAESSYAKAVDNLATSNVQRHSLEKALRVQGVLTEFRNALITKKIKEVEAEVTTCFNLLSRKRIERTIVINPTTFQVTIRDNHSRQISKSELSAGEKQIYAISILWALARVSGRPLPMIIDTPLARLDRDHRELLGQRYFPQASHQVIILSTDSEIDAEFLPLLKDSIARSYELAFDMNSQSTQVRNGYFKEKKQYAIH
;
A
#
# COMPACT_ATOMS: atom_id res chain seq x y z
N MET A 1 46.68 -6.06 18.20
CA MET A 1 45.99 -5.21 17.21
C MET A 1 46.96 -4.12 16.80
N GLU A 2 47.06 -3.85 15.51
CA GLU A 2 47.88 -2.80 14.92
C GLU A 2 46.96 -1.95 14.04
N PHE A 3 47.00 -0.64 14.18
CA PHE A 3 46.19 0.28 13.39
C PHE A 3 46.92 1.59 13.12
N ASP A 4 46.68 2.14 11.95
CA ASP A 4 47.17 3.46 11.58
C ASP A 4 46.15 4.51 12.00
N TYR A 5 46.62 5.59 12.60
CA TYR A 5 45.80 6.74 12.96
C TYR A 5 46.44 8.02 12.41
N ALA A 6 45.67 8.76 11.63
CA ALA A 6 46.08 10.05 11.12
C ALA A 6 45.72 11.15 12.12
N ASP A 7 46.72 11.90 12.58
CA ASP A 7 46.53 13.14 13.34
C ASP A 7 46.90 14.36 12.46
N GLN A 8 46.82 15.57 13.02
CA GLN A 8 47.18 16.81 12.31
C GLN A 8 48.69 16.88 11.93
N HIS A 9 49.52 15.98 12.45
CA HIS A 9 50.96 15.93 12.28
C HIS A 9 51.43 14.76 11.40
N GLY A 10 50.53 13.87 10.96
CA GLY A 10 50.81 12.77 10.04
C GLY A 10 50.10 11.46 10.41
N ILE A 11 50.46 10.38 9.74
CA ILE A 11 49.96 9.02 10.03
C ILE A 11 50.93 8.36 11.02
N ARG A 12 50.42 7.89 12.16
CA ARG A 12 51.18 7.12 13.17
C ARG A 12 50.62 5.71 13.28
N THR A 13 51.50 4.73 13.48
CA THR A 13 51.14 3.32 13.65
C THR A 13 51.05 2.99 15.13
N TYR A 14 49.85 2.65 15.61
CA TYR A 14 49.64 2.22 16.99
C TYR A 14 49.53 0.70 17.08
N VAL A 15 50.25 0.09 18.04
CA VAL A 15 50.16 -1.33 18.35
C VAL A 15 49.63 -1.50 19.77
N CYS A 16 48.44 -2.09 19.86
CA CYS A 16 47.78 -2.48 21.11
C CYS A 16 47.97 -3.98 21.33
N ARG A 17 48.63 -4.37 22.42
CA ARG A 17 48.73 -5.77 22.86
C ARG A 17 48.01 -5.94 24.19
N ARG A 18 46.97 -6.77 24.19
CA ARG A 18 46.28 -7.19 25.41
C ARG A 18 46.57 -8.67 25.66
N ARG A 19 46.97 -9.01 26.88
CA ARG A 19 47.23 -10.39 27.32
C ARG A 19 46.50 -10.64 28.63
N TRP A 20 46.00 -11.86 28.80
CA TRP A 20 45.32 -12.28 30.01
C TRP A 20 46.09 -13.45 30.63
N GLU A 21 46.40 -13.34 31.92
CA GLU A 21 47.02 -14.40 32.69
C GLU A 21 46.06 -14.90 33.76
N ARG A 22 45.78 -16.20 33.76
CA ARG A 22 44.85 -16.80 34.71
C ARG A 22 45.57 -17.10 36.02
N LYS A 23 45.17 -16.45 37.11
CA LYS A 23 45.66 -16.76 38.46
C LYS A 23 45.18 -18.15 38.88
N GLN A 24 46.03 -18.87 39.60
CA GLN A 24 45.69 -20.16 40.22
C GLN A 24 44.52 -20.07 41.22
N SER A 25 44.21 -18.87 41.74
CA SER A 25 43.08 -18.60 42.66
C SER A 25 41.75 -18.29 41.96
N GLY A 26 41.66 -18.40 40.64
CA GLY A 26 40.41 -18.22 39.89
C GLY A 26 40.15 -16.81 39.33
N GLY A 27 41.09 -15.86 39.51
CA GLY A 27 41.03 -14.53 38.89
C GLY A 27 41.82 -14.46 37.56
N VAL A 28 41.57 -13.44 36.75
CA VAL A 28 42.35 -13.13 35.53
C VAL A 28 43.08 -11.81 35.74
N ILE A 29 44.38 -11.76 35.44
CA ILE A 29 45.16 -10.51 35.36
C ILE A 29 45.17 -10.08 33.90
N GLU A 30 44.86 -8.81 33.66
CA GLU A 30 44.95 -8.21 32.34
C GLU A 30 46.22 -7.37 32.23
N HIS A 31 46.98 -7.57 31.16
CA HIS A 31 48.12 -6.75 30.77
C HIS A 31 47.79 -6.04 29.45
N PHE A 32 47.85 -4.71 29.44
CA PHE A 32 47.66 -3.89 28.26
C PHE A 32 48.96 -3.13 27.96
N GLU A 33 49.50 -3.28 26.76
CA GLU A 33 50.70 -2.59 26.25
C GLU A 33 50.31 -1.75 25.02
N LEU A 34 50.68 -0.47 25.01
CA LEU A 34 50.46 0.46 23.90
C LEU A 34 51.79 1.03 23.39
N SER A 35 52.05 0.92 22.10
CA SER A 35 53.22 1.53 21.44
C SER A 35 52.83 2.31 20.20
N SER A 36 53.47 3.47 19.97
CA SER A 36 53.36 4.30 18.77
C SER A 36 54.65 4.18 17.96
N ASP A 37 54.58 3.85 16.68
CA ASP A 37 55.73 3.77 15.77
C ASP A 37 56.90 2.91 16.30
N GLY A 38 56.58 1.87 17.05
CA GLY A 38 57.54 0.93 17.64
C GLY A 38 58.11 1.33 19.00
N THR A 39 57.79 2.52 19.54
CA THR A 39 58.17 2.94 20.90
C THR A 39 56.98 2.91 21.86
N PRO A 40 57.15 2.48 23.12
CA PRO A 40 56.07 2.53 24.12
C PRO A 40 55.61 3.98 24.32
N VAL A 41 54.28 4.20 24.40
CA VAL A 41 53.74 5.54 24.63
C VAL A 41 54.10 5.98 26.06
N SER A 42 55.06 6.90 26.18
CA SER A 42 55.55 7.43 27.46
C SER A 42 54.77 8.64 27.97
N ASP A 43 54.01 9.28 27.09
CA ASP A 43 53.33 10.55 27.38
C ASP A 43 52.05 10.37 28.22
N VAL A 44 51.58 9.13 28.34
CA VAL A 44 50.38 8.75 29.09
C VAL A 44 50.71 7.59 30.01
N ASP A 45 50.31 7.70 31.28
CA ASP A 45 50.51 6.65 32.28
C ASP A 45 49.81 5.35 31.87
N ALA A 46 50.40 4.19 32.20
CA ALA A 46 49.89 2.90 31.77
C ALA A 46 48.44 2.60 32.23
N ALA A 47 48.00 3.23 33.32
CA ALA A 47 46.63 3.16 33.82
C ALA A 47 45.60 3.83 32.90
N HIS A 48 46.04 4.79 32.08
CA HIS A 48 45.18 5.62 31.21
C HIS A 48 45.34 5.30 29.73
N TRP A 49 46.13 4.28 29.36
CA TRP A 49 46.23 3.85 27.96
C TRP A 49 44.89 3.45 27.34
N GLN A 50 43.97 2.91 28.15
CA GLN A 50 42.61 2.60 27.69
C GLN A 50 41.81 3.88 27.36
N ASP A 51 41.89 4.89 28.22
CA ASP A 51 41.20 6.17 28.03
C ASP A 51 41.77 6.91 26.80
N PHE A 52 43.09 6.86 26.61
CA PHE A 52 43.76 7.42 25.45
C PHE A 52 43.30 6.77 24.13
N VAL A 53 43.14 5.43 24.11
CA VAL A 53 42.59 4.74 22.92
C VAL A 53 41.13 5.13 22.68
N GLN A 54 40.32 5.32 23.74
CA GLN A 54 38.95 5.80 23.61
C GLN A 54 38.87 7.27 23.16
N GLU A 55 39.88 8.08 23.44
CA GLU A 55 39.98 9.45 22.96
C GLU A 55 40.29 9.49 21.45
N LEU A 56 41.17 8.60 20.98
CA LEU A 56 41.47 8.41 19.56
C LEU A 56 40.25 7.92 18.79
N ILE A 57 39.61 6.85 19.28
CA ILE A 57 38.42 6.22 18.66
C ILE A 57 37.31 6.08 19.71
N PRO A 58 36.44 7.10 19.85
CA PRO A 58 35.31 7.04 20.75
C PRO A 58 34.35 5.94 20.31
N ILE A 59 33.95 5.10 21.25
CA ILE A 59 33.05 3.96 21.00
C ILE A 59 31.77 4.42 20.29
N GLY A 60 31.20 5.56 20.72
CA GLY A 60 29.97 6.09 20.13
C GLY A 60 30.09 6.58 18.68
N VAL A 61 31.31 6.78 18.17
CA VAL A 61 31.56 7.18 16.77
C VAL A 61 31.88 5.95 15.90
N SER A 62 32.31 4.84 16.49
CA SER A 62 32.69 3.63 15.74
C SER A 62 31.57 3.05 14.87
N ASP A 63 30.32 3.14 15.33
CA ASP A 63 29.13 2.68 14.59
C ASP A 63 28.90 3.45 13.27
N LEU A 64 29.43 4.67 13.13
CA LEU A 64 29.34 5.46 11.89
C LEU A 64 30.36 5.03 10.83
N PHE A 65 31.45 4.41 11.26
CA PHE A 65 32.56 4.01 10.41
C PHE A 65 32.56 2.51 10.11
N PHE A 66 31.67 1.73 10.74
CA PHE A 66 31.47 0.31 10.44
C PHE A 66 29.99 -0.03 10.29
N PHE A 67 29.55 -0.23 9.04
CA PHE A 67 28.16 -0.55 8.75
C PHE A 67 28.02 -1.61 7.64
N ASP A 68 26.96 -2.40 7.76
CA ASP A 68 26.53 -3.38 6.77
C ASP A 68 25.33 -2.84 5.95
N GLY A 69 25.00 -3.52 4.86
CA GLY A 69 23.86 -3.16 4.01
C GLY A 69 22.51 -3.18 4.74
N GLU A 70 22.36 -3.96 5.81
CA GLU A 70 21.14 -4.07 6.62
C GLU A 70 20.95 -2.86 7.55
N LYS A 71 22.01 -2.39 8.22
CA LYS A 71 22.01 -1.17 9.04
C LYS A 71 21.70 0.07 8.22
N VAL A 72 22.20 0.14 6.98
CA VAL A 72 21.84 1.20 6.03
C VAL A 72 20.34 1.19 5.72
N GLN A 73 19.72 0.00 5.66
CA GLN A 73 18.28 -0.12 5.45
C GLN A 73 17.48 0.32 6.68
N LEU A 74 17.91 -0.05 7.88
CA LEU A 74 17.28 0.41 9.13
C LEU A 74 17.30 1.94 9.20
N LEU A 75 18.37 2.60 8.79
CA LEU A 75 18.52 4.07 8.68
C LEU A 75 17.73 4.72 7.52
N ALA A 76 16.93 3.95 6.79
CA ALA A 76 16.05 4.45 5.73
C ALA A 76 14.56 4.42 6.14
N GLU A 77 14.25 3.95 7.35
CA GLU A 77 12.90 3.83 7.90
C GLU A 77 12.56 5.03 8.82
N ASP A 78 11.30 5.48 8.81
CA ASP A 78 10.92 6.81 9.35
C ASP A 78 11.13 6.99 10.87
N GLU A 79 11.11 5.93 11.68
CA GLU A 79 11.22 6.00 13.14
C GLU A 79 12.64 5.81 13.69
N SER A 80 13.46 5.02 13.01
CA SER A 80 14.86 4.72 13.37
C SER A 80 15.80 5.91 13.13
N ASP A 81 15.50 6.76 12.15
CA ASP A 81 16.32 7.92 11.80
C ASP A 81 16.43 8.94 12.93
N LYS A 82 15.33 9.19 13.67
CA LYS A 82 15.30 10.18 14.75
C LYS A 82 16.26 9.78 15.87
N ARG A 83 16.22 8.51 16.26
CA ARG A 83 17.01 7.97 17.37
C ARG A 83 18.47 7.85 16.97
N THR A 84 18.74 7.25 15.81
CA THR A 84 20.10 7.01 15.32
C THR A 84 20.82 8.32 15.03
N LEU A 85 20.14 9.31 14.43
CA LEU A 85 20.73 10.64 14.20
C LEU A 85 20.94 11.40 15.51
N SER A 86 20.00 11.33 16.47
CA SER A 86 20.18 11.95 17.79
C SER A 86 21.38 11.36 18.53
N GLU A 87 21.49 10.02 18.59
CA GLU A 87 22.61 9.32 19.23
C GLU A 87 23.93 9.60 18.50
N ALA A 88 23.95 9.52 17.17
CA ALA A 88 25.14 9.84 16.38
C ALA A 88 25.59 11.28 16.56
N VAL A 89 24.67 12.25 16.51
CA VAL A 89 25.00 13.66 16.74
C VAL A 89 25.47 13.87 18.18
N ARG A 90 24.87 13.25 19.19
CA ARG A 90 25.35 13.37 20.59
C ARG A 90 26.77 12.83 20.76
N ASN A 91 27.03 11.63 20.24
CA ASN A 91 28.33 10.97 20.31
C ASN A 91 29.41 11.74 19.51
N LEU A 92 29.06 12.21 18.32
CA LEU A 92 29.93 13.00 17.44
C LEU A 92 30.31 14.35 18.06
N LEU A 93 29.43 14.90 18.89
CA LEU A 93 29.60 16.19 19.52
C LEU A 93 30.28 16.14 20.88
N GLY A 94 30.51 14.95 21.43
CA GLY A 94 30.97 14.81 22.81
C GLY A 94 30.05 15.54 23.78
N THR A 95 28.76 15.73 23.44
CA THR A 95 27.79 16.32 24.38
C THR A 95 27.68 15.48 25.64
N ASP A 96 28.02 14.20 25.55
CA ASP A 96 28.11 13.26 26.66
C ASP A 96 29.13 13.75 27.71
N ILE A 97 30.22 14.39 27.28
CA ILE A 97 31.22 14.99 28.18
C ILE A 97 30.63 16.21 28.88
N ILE A 98 29.86 17.03 28.16
CA ILE A 98 29.17 18.20 28.74
C ILE A 98 28.09 17.76 29.73
N GLU A 99 27.33 16.71 29.40
CA GLU A 99 26.30 16.11 30.26
C GLU A 99 26.93 15.47 31.50
N LYS A 100 28.05 14.74 31.35
CA LYS A 100 28.85 14.21 32.47
C LYS A 100 29.37 15.32 33.37
N LEU A 101 29.99 16.37 32.81
CA LEU A 101 30.48 17.51 33.58
C LEU A 101 29.36 18.24 34.31
N SER A 102 28.19 18.38 33.68
CA SER A 102 27.00 18.97 34.33
C SER A 102 26.53 18.12 35.52
N ALA A 103 26.51 16.79 35.36
CA ALA A 103 26.21 15.85 36.44
C ALA A 103 27.26 15.90 37.56
N ASP A 104 28.55 15.96 37.22
CA ASP A 104 29.65 16.05 38.19
C ASP A 104 29.61 17.38 38.96
N LEU A 105 29.27 18.49 38.31
CA LEU A 105 29.06 19.78 38.97
C LEU A 105 27.86 19.76 39.93
N ASN A 106 26.79 19.04 39.58
CA ASN A 106 25.66 18.81 40.49
C ASN A 106 26.08 18.00 41.72
N ILE A 107 26.88 16.94 41.52
CA ILE A 107 27.42 16.12 42.61
C ILE A 107 28.36 16.95 43.48
N TYR A 108 29.28 17.73 42.89
CA TYR A 108 30.17 18.63 43.61
C TYR A 108 29.38 19.63 44.47
N ARG A 109 28.33 20.24 43.90
CA ARG A 109 27.43 21.15 44.62
C ARG A 109 26.74 20.44 45.79
N SER A 110 26.15 19.27 45.56
CA SER A 110 25.47 18.50 46.62
C SER A 110 26.42 18.16 47.78
N ARG A 111 27.66 17.76 47.47
CA ARG A 111 28.69 17.42 48.46
C ARG A 111 29.24 18.63 49.21
N ALA A 112 29.44 19.75 48.50
CA ALA A 112 29.87 21.01 49.11
C ALA A 112 28.81 21.55 50.08
N VAL A 113 27.53 21.43 49.70
CA VAL A 113 26.40 21.82 50.53
C VAL A 113 26.22 20.86 51.73
N GLN A 114 26.36 19.55 51.54
CA GLN A 114 26.35 18.58 52.65
C GLN A 114 27.48 18.82 53.66
N ARG A 115 28.70 19.15 53.20
CA ARG A 115 29.81 19.51 54.10
C ARG A 115 29.56 20.82 54.86
N ALA A 116 28.96 21.80 54.20
CA ALA A 116 28.61 23.09 54.81
C ALA A 116 27.42 22.97 55.77
N ALA A 117 26.51 22.03 55.51
CA ALA A 117 25.36 21.76 56.36
C ALA A 117 25.72 20.94 57.61
N ALA A 118 26.78 20.12 57.57
CA ALA A 118 27.26 19.34 58.72
C ALA A 118 27.74 20.21 59.91
N GLU A 119 27.96 21.51 59.69
CA GLU A 119 28.33 22.49 60.73
C GLU A 119 27.11 23.20 61.36
N ASP A 120 25.88 22.94 60.87
CA ASP A 120 24.64 23.64 61.26
C ASP A 120 23.47 22.65 61.50
N GLU A 121 22.46 22.99 62.31
CA GLU A 121 21.27 22.11 62.54
C GLU A 121 20.46 21.81 61.26
N SER A 122 20.73 22.55 60.18
CA SER A 122 20.06 22.46 58.87
C SER A 122 20.50 21.28 57.99
N ALA A 123 21.53 20.51 58.38
CA ALA A 123 21.97 19.30 57.65
C ALA A 123 20.89 18.21 57.58
N SER A 124 20.19 17.99 58.70
CA SER A 124 19.12 16.99 58.81
C SER A 124 18.02 17.22 57.78
N ASP A 125 17.60 18.48 57.62
CA ASP A 125 16.48 18.84 56.73
C ASP A 125 16.87 18.76 55.25
N LEU A 126 18.11 19.12 54.91
CA LEU A 126 18.65 18.97 53.56
C LEU A 126 18.85 17.52 53.14
N GLU A 127 19.34 16.67 54.05
CA GLU A 127 19.45 15.23 53.80
C GLU A 127 18.05 14.59 53.65
N ALA A 128 17.08 14.99 54.47
CA ALA A 128 15.70 14.54 54.34
C ALA A 128 15.10 14.92 52.98
N LEU A 129 15.26 16.18 52.55
CA LEU A 129 14.81 16.67 51.24
C LEU A 129 15.51 15.96 50.07
N ASN A 130 16.82 15.69 50.19
CA ASN A 130 17.57 14.95 49.19
C ASN A 130 17.09 13.49 49.07
N ASN A 131 16.85 12.82 50.21
CA ASN A 131 16.35 11.45 50.24
C ASN A 131 14.93 11.36 49.63
N VAL A 132 14.08 12.37 49.87
CA VAL A 132 12.77 12.47 49.24
C VAL A 132 12.91 12.65 47.72
N ALA A 133 13.78 13.56 47.27
CA ALA A 133 14.03 13.79 45.84
C ALA A 133 14.56 12.54 45.12
N GLU A 134 15.53 11.83 45.72
CA GLU A 134 16.07 10.59 45.15
C GLU A 134 15.03 9.46 45.15
N SER A 135 14.20 9.33 46.20
CA SER A 135 13.11 8.33 46.22
C SER A 135 12.07 8.59 45.12
N LEU A 136 11.74 9.86 44.87
CA LEU A 136 10.81 10.25 43.81
C LEU A 136 11.43 10.11 42.42
N ARG A 137 12.74 10.30 42.29
CA ARG A 137 13.49 10.03 41.05
C ARG A 137 13.42 8.55 40.68
N VAL A 138 13.71 7.65 41.62
CA VAL A 138 13.58 6.19 41.41
C VAL A 138 12.15 5.82 41.04
N ARG A 139 11.15 6.41 41.72
CA ARG A 139 9.74 6.17 41.41
C ARG A 139 9.35 6.63 40.00
N ARG A 140 9.86 7.79 39.55
CA ARG A 140 9.65 8.30 38.19
C ARG A 140 10.35 7.42 37.15
N GLU A 141 11.52 6.87 37.45
CA GLU A 141 12.23 5.96 36.54
C GLU A 141 11.51 4.62 36.38
N LEU A 142 10.94 4.08 37.47
CA LEU A 142 10.06 2.90 37.42
C LEU A 142 8.80 3.17 36.60
N ALA A 143 8.11 4.29 36.88
CA ALA A 143 6.91 4.68 36.14
C ALA A 143 7.20 4.95 34.64
N ALA A 144 8.40 5.44 34.31
CA ALA A 144 8.83 5.62 32.93
C ALA A 144 8.99 4.28 32.21
N LYS A 145 9.67 3.31 32.85
CA LYS A 145 9.81 1.95 32.29
C LYS A 145 8.45 1.27 32.09
N ASP A 146 7.53 1.40 33.04
CA ASP A 146 6.18 0.83 32.94
C ASP A 146 5.36 1.49 31.82
N SER A 147 5.48 2.82 31.65
CA SER A 147 4.86 3.56 30.55
C SER A 147 5.44 3.16 29.18
N ASP A 148 6.75 2.99 29.08
CA ASP A 148 7.42 2.59 27.84
C ASP A 148 7.03 1.16 27.44
N ASN A 149 6.98 0.23 28.40
CA ASN A 149 6.53 -1.15 28.17
C ASN A 149 5.06 -1.21 27.70
N ALA A 150 4.18 -0.43 28.32
CA ALA A 150 2.78 -0.34 27.91
C ALA A 150 2.64 0.30 26.52
N GLY A 151 3.46 1.30 26.20
CA GLY A 151 3.54 1.92 24.87
C GLY A 151 3.99 0.93 23.79
N ALA A 152 5.04 0.15 24.05
CA ALA A 152 5.54 -0.86 23.13
C ALA A 152 4.50 -1.96 22.85
N LEU A 153 3.73 -2.37 23.87
CA LEU A 153 2.63 -3.31 23.69
C LEU A 153 1.54 -2.74 22.77
N VAL A 154 1.15 -1.46 22.96
CA VAL A 154 0.19 -0.79 22.09
C VAL A 154 0.68 -0.72 20.65
N GLU A 155 1.94 -0.36 20.42
CA GLU A 155 2.53 -0.32 19.08
C GLU A 155 2.52 -1.70 18.41
N SER A 156 2.88 -2.76 19.15
CA SER A 156 2.84 -4.13 18.62
C SER A 156 1.42 -4.56 18.20
N LEU A 157 0.40 -4.20 19.00
CA LEU A 157 -1.00 -4.49 18.70
C LEU A 157 -1.54 -3.65 17.53
N ILE A 158 -1.07 -2.41 17.37
CA ILE A 158 -1.39 -1.59 16.19
C ILE A 158 -0.85 -2.25 14.93
N SER A 159 0.42 -2.70 14.94
CA SER A 159 1.01 -3.42 13.81
C SER A 159 0.27 -4.73 13.51
N GLU A 160 -0.14 -5.47 14.53
CA GLU A 160 -0.94 -6.71 14.38
C GLU A 160 -2.32 -6.43 13.75
N VAL A 161 -3.02 -5.38 14.22
CA VAL A 161 -4.30 -4.94 13.63
C VAL A 161 -4.12 -4.51 12.18
N GLN A 162 -3.07 -3.73 11.86
CA GLN A 162 -2.79 -3.30 10.49
C GLN A 162 -2.48 -4.49 9.56
N ALA A 163 -1.73 -5.48 10.04
CA ALA A 163 -1.47 -6.70 9.29
C ALA A 163 -2.75 -7.49 9.00
N PHE A 164 -3.64 -7.64 9.99
CA PHE A 164 -4.93 -8.30 9.77
C PHE A 164 -5.87 -7.49 8.88
N GLU A 165 -5.88 -6.16 8.97
CA GLU A 165 -6.64 -5.29 8.07
C GLU A 165 -6.14 -5.40 6.63
N GLN A 166 -4.83 -5.44 6.43
CA GLN A 166 -4.23 -5.63 5.11
C GLN A 166 -4.56 -7.02 4.54
N GLN A 167 -4.45 -8.07 5.34
CA GLN A 167 -4.86 -9.42 4.93
C GLN A 167 -6.35 -9.47 4.58
N LEU A 168 -7.22 -8.81 5.35
CA LEU A 168 -8.65 -8.71 5.07
C LEU A 168 -8.93 -7.91 3.79
N GLN A 169 -8.14 -6.87 3.52
CA GLN A 169 -8.27 -6.07 2.31
C GLN A 169 -7.82 -6.85 1.06
N GLU A 170 -6.71 -7.58 1.16
CA GLU A 170 -6.18 -8.48 0.13
C GLU A 170 -7.13 -9.64 -0.17
N GLN A 171 -7.77 -10.21 0.86
CA GLN A 171 -8.64 -11.39 0.71
C GLN A 171 -10.13 -11.06 0.54
N GLY A 172 -10.62 -9.89 0.98
CA GLY A 172 -12.06 -9.64 1.14
C GLY A 172 -12.59 -8.26 0.75
N GLY A 173 -11.75 -7.24 0.52
CA GLY A 173 -12.17 -5.83 0.46
C GLY A 173 -13.16 -5.48 -0.67
N SER A 174 -13.05 -6.12 -1.84
CA SER A 174 -13.95 -5.88 -2.99
C SER A 174 -15.04 -6.95 -3.14
N TYR A 175 -14.81 -8.17 -2.64
CA TYR A 175 -15.66 -9.32 -2.91
C TYR A 175 -16.85 -9.43 -1.95
N ALA A 176 -16.69 -9.13 -0.66
CA ALA A 176 -17.79 -9.22 0.31
C ALA A 176 -18.92 -8.20 0.03
N ARG A 177 -18.58 -6.95 -0.32
CA ARG A 177 -19.58 -5.94 -0.73
C ARG A 177 -20.27 -6.25 -2.06
N ASN A 178 -19.58 -6.93 -2.97
CA ASN A 178 -20.12 -7.29 -4.28
C ASN A 178 -20.92 -8.59 -4.24
N ARG A 179 -20.63 -9.52 -3.33
CA ARG A 179 -21.32 -10.82 -3.21
C ARG A 179 -22.82 -10.64 -2.98
N GLY A 180 -23.24 -9.83 -2.01
CA GLY A 180 -24.67 -9.60 -1.75
C GLY A 180 -25.41 -9.00 -2.96
N LYS A 181 -24.75 -8.13 -3.74
CA LYS A 181 -25.30 -7.59 -4.99
C LYS A 181 -25.39 -8.64 -6.09
N LEU A 182 -24.38 -9.51 -6.19
CA LEU A 182 -24.33 -10.61 -7.15
C LEU A 182 -25.37 -11.70 -6.82
N GLU A 183 -25.58 -12.02 -5.55
CA GLU A 183 -26.62 -12.96 -5.10
C GLU A 183 -28.03 -12.41 -5.39
N GLU A 184 -28.28 -11.13 -5.09
CA GLU A 184 -29.55 -10.49 -5.42
C GLU A 184 -29.76 -10.43 -6.95
N ARG A 185 -28.72 -10.12 -7.72
CA ARG A 185 -28.79 -10.14 -9.17
C ARG A 185 -29.05 -11.54 -9.73
N LYS A 186 -28.42 -12.58 -9.17
CA LYS A 186 -28.68 -13.99 -9.51
C LYS A 186 -30.13 -14.36 -9.26
N ARG A 187 -30.69 -13.93 -8.11
CA ARG A 187 -32.10 -14.16 -7.77
C ARG A 187 -33.04 -13.49 -8.79
N GLN A 188 -32.78 -12.23 -9.13
CA GLN A 188 -33.57 -11.49 -10.12
C GLN A 188 -33.53 -12.13 -11.51
N ILE A 189 -32.34 -12.53 -11.96
CA ILE A 189 -32.16 -13.24 -13.24
C ILE A 189 -32.94 -14.56 -13.20
N GLY A 190 -32.82 -15.36 -12.13
CA GLY A 190 -33.52 -16.64 -11.99
C GLY A 190 -35.05 -16.50 -12.10
N VAL A 191 -35.64 -15.52 -11.41
CA VAL A 191 -37.09 -15.26 -11.50
C VAL A 191 -37.50 -14.91 -12.94
N ARG A 192 -36.70 -14.09 -13.62
CA ARG A 192 -36.98 -13.65 -15.00
C ARG A 192 -36.83 -14.78 -16.02
N VAL A 193 -35.80 -15.61 -15.88
CA VAL A 193 -35.58 -16.80 -16.72
C VAL A 193 -36.76 -17.75 -16.61
N VAL A 194 -37.19 -18.10 -15.40
CA VAL A 194 -38.35 -18.98 -15.19
C VAL A 194 -39.62 -18.40 -15.82
N ALA A 195 -39.85 -17.09 -15.68
CA ALA A 195 -41.00 -16.44 -16.31
C ALA A 195 -40.96 -16.50 -17.85
N LEU A 196 -39.79 -16.27 -18.46
CA LEU A 196 -39.62 -16.35 -19.91
C LEU A 196 -39.73 -17.80 -20.43
N GLU A 197 -39.21 -18.77 -19.69
CA GLU A 197 -39.36 -20.19 -20.03
C GLU A 197 -40.82 -20.64 -19.99
N CYS A 198 -41.58 -20.20 -18.98
CA CYS A 198 -43.02 -20.44 -18.91
C CYS A 198 -43.74 -19.81 -20.10
N LEU A 199 -43.45 -18.55 -20.43
CA LEU A 199 -44.03 -17.86 -21.59
C LEU A 199 -43.75 -18.64 -22.89
N ILE A 200 -42.49 -19.02 -23.13
CA ILE A 200 -42.10 -19.78 -24.32
C ILE A 200 -42.83 -21.13 -24.36
N ARG A 201 -42.96 -21.82 -23.23
CA ARG A 201 -43.68 -23.09 -23.13
C ARG A 201 -45.18 -22.95 -23.42
N GLU A 202 -45.82 -21.92 -22.87
CA GLU A 202 -47.24 -21.62 -23.13
C GLU A 202 -47.49 -21.32 -24.60
N GLN A 203 -46.64 -20.47 -25.21
CA GLN A 203 -46.74 -20.18 -26.64
C GLN A 203 -46.48 -21.42 -27.51
N SER A 204 -45.58 -22.30 -27.07
CA SER A 204 -45.28 -23.58 -27.73
C SER A 204 -46.46 -24.55 -27.72
N HIS A 205 -47.27 -24.56 -26.65
CA HIS A 205 -48.51 -25.33 -26.59
C HIS A 205 -49.66 -24.72 -27.40
N ALA A 206 -49.55 -23.43 -27.76
CA ALA A 206 -50.59 -22.69 -28.46
C ALA A 206 -50.33 -22.62 -29.97
N LEU A 207 -50.24 -21.41 -30.54
CA LEU A 207 -50.20 -21.16 -31.97
C LEU A 207 -48.79 -21.24 -32.58
N LEU A 208 -47.74 -21.49 -31.79
CA LEU A 208 -46.37 -21.55 -32.29
C LEU A 208 -46.17 -22.63 -33.38
N PRO A 209 -46.68 -23.87 -33.24
CA PRO A 209 -46.57 -24.87 -34.31
C PRO A 209 -47.18 -24.42 -35.64
N VAL A 210 -48.27 -23.63 -35.58
CA VAL A 210 -48.93 -23.06 -36.75
C VAL A 210 -48.10 -21.92 -37.35
N ALA A 211 -47.52 -21.07 -36.50
CA ALA A 211 -46.63 -19.97 -36.91
C ALA A 211 -45.35 -20.45 -37.62
N LEU A 212 -44.88 -21.68 -37.34
CA LEU A 212 -43.74 -22.29 -38.02
C LEU A 212 -44.00 -22.62 -39.50
N ALA A 213 -45.26 -22.62 -39.94
CA ALA A 213 -45.66 -22.93 -41.31
C ALA A 213 -46.32 -21.74 -42.04
N PRO A 214 -45.65 -20.56 -42.15
CA PRO A 214 -46.28 -19.33 -42.64
C PRO A 214 -46.74 -19.44 -44.10
N LYS A 215 -46.05 -20.24 -44.92
CA LYS A 215 -46.42 -20.47 -46.32
C LYS A 215 -47.74 -21.23 -46.46
N LEU A 216 -47.95 -22.24 -45.61
CA LEU A 216 -49.19 -23.03 -45.63
C LEU A 216 -50.36 -22.19 -45.10
N LEU A 217 -50.11 -21.41 -44.04
CA LEU A 217 -51.10 -20.54 -43.44
C LEU A 217 -51.56 -19.42 -44.41
N ARG A 218 -50.64 -18.81 -45.17
CA ARG A 218 -51.00 -17.84 -46.21
C ARG A 218 -51.84 -18.47 -47.32
N LYS A 219 -51.46 -19.66 -47.81
CA LYS A 219 -52.27 -20.40 -48.79
C LYS A 219 -53.68 -20.71 -48.29
N LEU A 220 -53.80 -21.06 -47.00
CA LEU A 220 -55.11 -21.27 -46.38
C LEU A 220 -55.93 -19.97 -46.37
N LEU A 221 -55.35 -18.83 -46.01
CA LEU A 221 -56.03 -17.54 -46.05
C LEU A 221 -56.47 -17.12 -47.46
N ASP A 222 -55.62 -17.34 -48.46
CA ASP A 222 -55.94 -17.07 -49.87
C ASP A 222 -57.12 -17.95 -50.32
N GLN A 223 -57.08 -19.24 -49.97
CA GLN A 223 -58.15 -20.20 -50.29
C GLN A 223 -59.46 -19.84 -49.58
N LEU A 224 -59.43 -19.45 -48.30
CA LEU A 224 -60.64 -19.02 -47.58
C LEU A 224 -61.26 -17.76 -48.20
N THR A 225 -60.44 -16.85 -48.70
CA THR A 225 -60.93 -15.63 -49.38
C THR A 225 -61.58 -15.98 -50.71
N LEU A 226 -60.97 -16.89 -51.49
CA LEU A 226 -61.59 -17.42 -52.70
C LEU A 226 -62.94 -18.09 -52.41
N GLU A 227 -63.01 -18.93 -51.38
CA GLU A 227 -64.26 -19.61 -50.99
C GLU A 227 -65.33 -18.62 -50.53
N GLN A 228 -64.95 -17.57 -49.80
CA GLN A 228 -65.87 -16.51 -49.39
C GLN A 228 -66.44 -15.76 -50.60
N ASP A 229 -65.60 -15.40 -51.56
CA ASP A 229 -66.01 -14.73 -52.79
C ASP A 229 -66.96 -15.62 -53.62
N ILE A 230 -66.70 -16.93 -53.68
CA ILE A 230 -67.59 -17.91 -54.31
C ILE A 230 -68.94 -17.96 -53.59
N ARG A 231 -68.97 -18.07 -52.25
CA ARG A 231 -70.23 -18.08 -51.48
C ARG A 231 -71.05 -16.82 -51.71
N VAL A 232 -70.40 -15.64 -51.69
CA VAL A 232 -71.07 -14.36 -51.98
C VAL A 232 -71.58 -14.35 -53.42
N GLY A 233 -70.80 -14.82 -54.38
CA GLY A 233 -71.19 -14.96 -55.78
C GLY A 233 -72.43 -15.83 -55.97
N ILE A 234 -72.51 -16.99 -55.31
CA ILE A 234 -73.67 -17.89 -55.36
C ILE A 234 -74.93 -17.19 -54.83
N VAL A 235 -74.84 -16.53 -53.67
CA VAL A 235 -75.99 -15.82 -53.07
C VAL A 235 -76.43 -14.64 -53.94
N VAL A 236 -75.49 -13.92 -54.56
CA VAL A 236 -75.78 -12.82 -55.49
C VAL A 236 -76.46 -13.36 -56.76
N ASP A 237 -75.95 -14.45 -57.34
CA ASP A 237 -76.56 -15.08 -58.51
C ASP A 237 -77.97 -15.62 -58.21
N GLU A 238 -78.19 -16.22 -57.04
CA GLU A 238 -79.50 -16.69 -56.59
C GLU A 238 -80.49 -15.52 -56.37
N THR A 239 -80.07 -14.45 -55.70
CA THR A 239 -80.91 -13.27 -55.49
C THR A 239 -81.22 -12.55 -56.80
N LEU A 240 -80.26 -12.42 -57.71
CA LEU A 240 -80.46 -11.84 -59.04
C LEU A 240 -81.35 -12.73 -59.92
N THR A 241 -81.22 -14.06 -59.85
CA THR A 241 -82.09 -14.96 -60.62
C THR A 241 -83.52 -14.88 -60.11
N ASN A 242 -83.71 -14.81 -58.80
CA ASN A 242 -85.03 -14.62 -58.19
C ASN A 242 -85.62 -13.25 -58.52
N ALA A 243 -84.82 -12.17 -58.49
CA ALA A 243 -85.23 -10.83 -58.90
C ALA A 243 -85.60 -10.77 -60.39
N ALA A 244 -84.82 -11.41 -61.27
CA ALA A 244 -85.10 -11.49 -62.70
C ALA A 244 -86.39 -12.30 -62.97
N LYS A 245 -86.60 -13.43 -62.29
CA LYS A 245 -87.86 -14.19 -62.35
C LYS A 245 -89.03 -13.34 -61.88
N ALA A 246 -88.90 -12.62 -60.76
CA ALA A 246 -89.93 -11.75 -60.23
C ALA A 246 -90.26 -10.61 -61.22
N ALA A 247 -89.26 -9.94 -61.78
CA ALA A 247 -89.43 -8.91 -62.79
C ALA A 247 -90.14 -9.45 -64.04
N LEU A 248 -89.74 -10.62 -64.53
CA LEU A 248 -90.41 -11.29 -65.66
C LEU A 248 -91.87 -11.63 -65.34
N THR A 249 -92.18 -12.08 -64.12
CA THR A 249 -93.58 -12.34 -63.71
C THR A 249 -94.40 -11.06 -63.59
N GLN A 250 -93.82 -9.95 -63.15
CA GLN A 250 -94.50 -8.64 -63.11
C GLN A 250 -94.73 -8.12 -64.53
N LEU A 251 -93.72 -8.19 -65.41
CA LEU A 251 -93.84 -7.80 -66.82
C LEU A 251 -94.92 -8.61 -67.56
N ARG A 252 -95.07 -9.92 -67.25
CA ARG A 252 -96.15 -10.75 -67.80
C ARG A 252 -97.55 -10.27 -67.45
N LYS A 253 -97.73 -9.60 -66.29
CA LYS A 253 -99.03 -9.11 -65.82
C LYS A 253 -99.39 -7.74 -66.38
N ILE A 254 -98.45 -7.03 -67.00
CA ILE A 254 -98.72 -5.74 -67.64
C ILE A 254 -99.57 -5.97 -68.89
N GLN A 255 -100.67 -5.22 -69.01
CA GLN A 255 -101.51 -5.23 -70.20
C GLN A 255 -101.24 -3.98 -71.03
N ILE A 256 -101.02 -4.16 -72.33
CA ILE A 256 -100.82 -3.08 -73.28
C ILE A 256 -102.08 -2.91 -74.12
N LYS A 257 -102.53 -1.65 -74.30
CA LYS A 257 -103.61 -1.31 -75.24
C LYS A 257 -103.03 -1.16 -76.64
N ARG A 258 -103.35 -2.09 -77.55
CA ARG A 258 -102.99 -2.02 -78.98
C ARG A 258 -104.28 -2.18 -79.79
N GLY A 259 -104.63 -1.18 -80.61
CA GLY A 259 -105.85 -1.21 -81.43
C GLY A 259 -107.16 -1.33 -80.65
N GLY A 260 -107.29 -0.66 -79.49
CA GLY A 260 -108.53 -0.63 -78.70
C GLY A 260 -108.83 -1.85 -77.83
N LYS A 261 -108.00 -2.91 -77.87
CA LYS A 261 -108.09 -4.09 -76.98
C LYS A 261 -106.89 -4.15 -76.04
N SER A 262 -107.14 -4.59 -74.81
CA SER A 262 -106.10 -4.83 -73.79
C SER A 262 -105.51 -6.22 -74.03
N ILE A 263 -104.22 -6.29 -74.37
CA ILE A 263 -103.53 -7.53 -74.68
C ILE A 263 -102.39 -7.71 -73.66
N PRO A 264 -102.23 -8.90 -73.05
CA PRO A 264 -101.13 -9.14 -72.12
C PRO A 264 -99.77 -9.06 -72.83
N LEU A 265 -98.77 -8.47 -72.17
CA LEU A 265 -97.41 -8.31 -72.72
C LEU A 265 -96.80 -9.63 -73.20
N SER A 266 -97.18 -10.76 -72.58
CA SER A 266 -96.68 -12.09 -72.88
C SER A 266 -96.98 -12.62 -74.28
N SER A 267 -97.96 -12.05 -75.01
CA SER A 267 -98.33 -12.50 -76.36
C SER A 267 -97.69 -11.67 -77.47
N LEU A 268 -96.77 -10.75 -77.14
CA LEU A 268 -96.01 -9.95 -78.10
C LEU A 268 -94.63 -10.58 -78.33
N ASP A 269 -94.17 -10.62 -79.57
CA ASP A 269 -92.80 -11.06 -79.90
C ASP A 269 -91.74 -10.19 -79.19
N GLU A 270 -92.08 -8.92 -78.95
CA GLU A 270 -91.29 -7.94 -78.18
C GLU A 270 -90.98 -8.43 -76.74
N PHE A 271 -91.87 -9.21 -76.11
CA PHE A 271 -91.63 -9.80 -74.80
C PHE A 271 -90.57 -10.90 -74.85
N SER A 272 -90.48 -11.66 -75.94
CA SER A 272 -89.42 -12.66 -76.12
C SER A 272 -88.05 -11.99 -76.23
N ALA A 273 -87.98 -10.81 -76.86
CA ALA A 273 -86.76 -9.99 -76.95
C ALA A 273 -86.37 -9.39 -75.58
N ILE A 274 -87.33 -8.88 -74.81
CA ILE A 274 -87.10 -8.36 -73.44
C ILE A 274 -86.67 -9.48 -72.50
N ALA A 275 -87.35 -10.63 -72.55
CA ALA A 275 -86.97 -11.80 -71.76
C ALA A 275 -85.59 -12.35 -72.15
N GLY A 276 -85.26 -12.31 -73.44
CA GLY A 276 -83.94 -12.64 -73.95
C GLY A 276 -82.86 -11.65 -73.50
N ALA A 277 -83.17 -10.35 -73.46
CA ALA A 277 -82.27 -9.32 -72.95
C ALA A 277 -81.99 -9.50 -71.46
N ILE A 278 -83.04 -9.65 -70.63
CA ILE A 278 -82.90 -9.87 -69.18
C ILE A 278 -82.11 -11.16 -68.88
N LYS A 279 -82.34 -12.24 -69.64
CA LYS A 279 -81.57 -13.49 -69.53
C LYS A 279 -80.13 -13.38 -70.04
N LYS A 280 -79.83 -12.46 -70.97
CA LYS A 280 -78.45 -12.21 -71.42
C LYS A 280 -77.68 -11.29 -70.48
N THR A 281 -78.38 -10.38 -69.81
CA THR A 281 -77.79 -9.50 -68.77
C THR A 281 -77.49 -10.28 -67.49
N HIS A 282 -78.27 -11.32 -67.18
CA HIS A 282 -77.98 -12.23 -66.09
C HIS A 282 -77.19 -13.45 -66.59
N GLN A 283 -75.86 -13.40 -66.46
CA GLN A 283 -75.01 -14.58 -66.60
C GLN A 283 -74.48 -14.95 -65.21
N PRO A 284 -74.55 -16.24 -64.81
CA PRO A 284 -73.97 -16.67 -63.55
C PRO A 284 -72.48 -16.33 -63.55
N SER A 285 -72.04 -15.73 -62.46
CA SER A 285 -70.69 -15.25 -62.25
C SER A 285 -69.74 -16.41 -61.92
N VAL A 286 -70.29 -17.52 -61.40
CA VAL A 286 -69.57 -18.66 -60.85
C VAL A 286 -69.41 -19.76 -61.92
N ARG A 287 -68.18 -20.27 -62.11
CA ARG A 287 -67.88 -21.37 -63.03
C ARG A 287 -67.98 -22.71 -62.30
N GLU A 288 -68.32 -23.80 -62.99
CA GLU A 288 -68.37 -25.15 -62.40
C GLU A 288 -67.02 -25.64 -61.81
N GLU A 289 -65.93 -24.95 -62.13
CA GLU A 289 -64.57 -25.23 -61.64
C GLU A 289 -64.27 -24.61 -60.25
N ASP A 290 -65.15 -23.75 -59.73
CA ASP A 290 -64.99 -23.06 -58.45
C ASP A 290 -65.43 -23.96 -57.28
N ALA A 291 -64.56 -24.88 -56.85
CA ALA A 291 -64.85 -25.83 -55.78
C ALA A 291 -64.58 -25.23 -54.38
N ILE A 292 -65.62 -25.22 -53.53
CA ILE A 292 -65.48 -24.96 -52.09
C ILE A 292 -64.82 -26.19 -51.45
N VAL A 293 -63.66 -26.02 -50.83
CA VAL A 293 -62.86 -27.13 -50.26
C VAL A 293 -63.16 -27.33 -48.78
N HIS A 294 -63.26 -26.24 -47.99
CA HIS A 294 -63.32 -26.32 -46.53
C HIS A 294 -64.74 -26.16 -45.96
N ASP A 295 -65.60 -25.39 -46.63
CA ASP A 295 -67.00 -25.17 -46.27
C ASP A 295 -67.22 -24.78 -44.79
N LEU A 296 -66.44 -23.82 -44.31
CA LEU A 296 -66.49 -23.34 -42.93
C LEU A 296 -67.61 -22.32 -42.70
N SER A 297 -68.13 -22.27 -41.47
CA SER A 297 -69.02 -21.18 -41.07
C SER A 297 -68.27 -19.85 -40.97
N ASN A 298 -68.98 -18.73 -41.12
CA ASN A 298 -68.38 -17.39 -41.00
C ASN A 298 -67.65 -17.18 -39.66
N ASP A 299 -68.20 -17.71 -38.57
CA ASP A 299 -67.58 -17.61 -37.23
C ASP A 299 -66.29 -18.43 -37.15
N GLN A 300 -66.27 -19.64 -37.72
CA GLN A 300 -65.08 -20.48 -37.77
C GLN A 300 -63.99 -19.84 -38.64
N GLU A 301 -64.37 -19.29 -39.78
CA GLU A 301 -63.45 -18.60 -40.68
C GLU A 301 -62.83 -17.37 -40.01
N GLN A 302 -63.63 -16.57 -39.32
CA GLN A 302 -63.16 -15.39 -38.60
C GLN A 302 -62.20 -15.76 -37.46
N ASN A 303 -62.46 -16.85 -36.74
CA ASN A 303 -61.54 -17.37 -35.71
C ASN A 303 -60.20 -17.82 -36.32
N ILE A 304 -60.23 -18.57 -37.43
CA ILE A 304 -59.02 -19.02 -38.12
C ILE A 304 -58.22 -17.82 -38.66
N ARG A 305 -58.89 -16.83 -39.26
CA ARG A 305 -58.23 -15.60 -39.71
C ARG A 305 -57.59 -14.84 -38.53
N GLY A 306 -58.26 -14.78 -37.39
CA GLY A 306 -57.72 -14.20 -36.16
C GLY A 306 -56.47 -14.93 -35.65
N TRP A 307 -56.51 -16.25 -35.55
CA TRP A 307 -55.35 -17.06 -35.18
C TRP A 307 -54.21 -16.95 -36.19
N ALA A 308 -54.53 -16.89 -37.48
CA ALA A 308 -53.55 -16.77 -38.54
C ALA A 308 -52.81 -15.43 -38.48
N HIS A 309 -53.53 -14.35 -38.21
CA HIS A 309 -52.94 -13.03 -38.03
C HIS A 309 -52.00 -12.98 -36.82
N ILE A 310 -52.43 -13.53 -35.67
CA ILE A 310 -51.59 -13.66 -34.47
C ILE A 310 -50.33 -14.49 -34.77
N ALA A 311 -50.49 -15.63 -35.45
CA ALA A 311 -49.40 -16.54 -35.79
C ALA A 311 -48.39 -15.94 -36.80
N LEU A 312 -48.84 -15.11 -37.74
CA LEU A 312 -47.98 -14.51 -38.77
C LEU A 312 -47.29 -13.22 -38.31
N GLU A 313 -47.91 -12.44 -37.43
CA GLU A 313 -47.42 -11.09 -37.10
C GLU A 313 -46.91 -10.95 -35.67
N SER A 314 -47.79 -11.13 -34.67
CA SER A 314 -47.46 -10.79 -33.28
C SER A 314 -46.64 -11.86 -32.58
N LEU A 315 -46.96 -13.14 -32.83
CA LEU A 315 -46.30 -14.27 -32.17
C LEU A 315 -44.80 -14.38 -32.53
N PRO A 316 -44.38 -14.28 -33.81
CA PRO A 316 -42.96 -14.37 -34.16
C PRO A 316 -42.13 -13.24 -33.54
N GLN A 317 -42.69 -12.03 -33.45
CA GLN A 317 -42.01 -10.88 -32.83
C GLN A 317 -41.84 -11.07 -31.33
N SER A 318 -42.91 -11.50 -30.64
CA SER A 318 -42.88 -11.80 -29.21
C SER A 318 -41.91 -12.93 -28.87
N MET A 319 -41.92 -14.02 -29.65
CA MET A 319 -41.03 -15.16 -29.46
C MET A 319 -39.56 -14.80 -29.70
N LYS A 320 -39.27 -13.96 -30.71
CA LYS A 320 -37.92 -13.48 -30.96
C LYS A 320 -37.42 -12.61 -29.80
N ALA A 321 -38.25 -11.71 -29.27
CA ALA A 321 -37.90 -10.87 -28.13
C ALA A 321 -37.65 -11.71 -26.86
N ALA A 322 -38.55 -12.64 -26.55
CA ALA A 322 -38.42 -13.53 -25.39
C ALA A 322 -37.18 -14.43 -25.49
N SER A 323 -36.88 -14.98 -26.68
CA SER A 323 -35.70 -15.83 -26.89
C SER A 323 -34.40 -15.04 -26.76
N LEU A 324 -34.35 -13.81 -27.29
CA LEU A 324 -33.18 -12.94 -27.17
C LEU A 324 -32.95 -12.51 -25.71
N GLU A 325 -34.00 -12.14 -24.97
CA GLU A 325 -33.92 -11.79 -23.56
C GLU A 325 -33.48 -13.00 -22.71
N LEU A 326 -33.98 -14.20 -23.04
CA LEU A 326 -33.57 -15.42 -22.36
C LEU A 326 -32.08 -15.75 -22.61
N GLU A 327 -31.59 -15.59 -23.84
CA GLU A 327 -30.18 -15.79 -24.16
C GLU A 327 -29.27 -14.80 -23.42
N THR A 328 -29.64 -13.51 -23.36
CA THR A 328 -28.84 -12.51 -22.64
C THR A 328 -28.82 -12.79 -21.13
N LEU A 329 -29.96 -13.17 -20.54
CA LEU A 329 -30.05 -13.54 -19.14
C LEU A 329 -29.25 -14.80 -18.80
N TYR A 330 -29.23 -15.81 -19.66
CA TYR A 330 -28.39 -17.00 -19.46
C TYR A 330 -26.89 -16.67 -19.51
N ARG A 331 -26.46 -15.80 -20.44
CA ARG A 331 -25.06 -15.31 -20.48
C ARG A 331 -24.71 -14.51 -19.24
N GLU A 332 -25.63 -13.67 -18.76
CA GLU A 332 -25.45 -12.89 -17.54
C GLU A 332 -25.38 -13.79 -16.30
N GLN A 333 -26.25 -14.80 -16.21
CA GLN A 333 -26.24 -15.80 -15.13
C GLN A 333 -24.89 -16.51 -15.04
N GLN A 334 -24.37 -17.00 -16.17
CA GLN A 334 -23.05 -17.66 -16.19
C GLN A 334 -21.91 -16.73 -15.76
N LYS A 335 -22.00 -15.44 -16.09
CA LYS A 335 -21.03 -14.44 -15.64
C LYS A 335 -21.11 -14.23 -14.12
N VAL A 336 -22.31 -14.02 -13.60
CA VAL A 336 -22.57 -13.85 -12.16
C VAL A 336 -22.15 -15.10 -11.37
N GLU A 337 -22.38 -16.30 -11.89
CA GLU A 337 -21.94 -17.55 -11.25
C GLU A 337 -20.42 -17.71 -11.24
N ARG A 338 -19.73 -17.35 -12.32
CA ARG A 338 -18.26 -17.31 -12.35
C ARG A 338 -17.70 -16.30 -11.36
N ASP A 339 -18.33 -15.12 -11.27
CA ASP A 339 -17.90 -14.07 -10.34
C ASP A 339 -18.17 -14.46 -8.88
N LEU A 340 -19.28 -15.15 -8.60
CA LEU A 340 -19.59 -15.73 -7.27
C LEU A 340 -18.65 -16.88 -6.90
N ALA A 341 -18.25 -17.72 -7.85
CA ALA A 341 -17.30 -18.82 -7.62
C ALA A 341 -15.86 -18.32 -7.36
N ARG A 342 -15.51 -17.13 -7.86
CA ARG A 342 -14.23 -16.46 -7.58
C ARG A 342 -14.22 -15.72 -6.24
N ALA A 343 -15.39 -15.44 -5.66
CA ALA A 343 -15.47 -14.86 -4.33
C ALA A 343 -15.17 -15.97 -3.28
N PRO A 344 -14.17 -15.79 -2.39
CA PRO A 344 -13.88 -16.76 -1.34
C PRO A 344 -15.11 -17.01 -0.45
N GLN A 345 -15.27 -18.26 0.01
CA GLN A 345 -16.37 -18.66 0.90
C GLN A 345 -16.21 -18.01 2.28
N ASP A 346 -17.33 -17.66 2.93
CA ASP A 346 -17.39 -16.99 4.24
C ASP A 346 -16.57 -17.70 5.34
N ASP A 347 -16.33 -19.02 5.20
CA ASP A 347 -15.52 -19.83 6.14
C ASP A 347 -14.06 -19.36 6.30
N VAL A 348 -13.49 -18.69 5.28
CA VAL A 348 -12.10 -18.20 5.36
C VAL A 348 -12.02 -16.81 5.98
N LEU A 349 -13.08 -15.99 5.80
CA LEU A 349 -13.10 -14.59 6.24
C LEU A 349 -13.61 -14.42 7.68
N GLN A 350 -14.58 -15.22 8.12
CA GLN A 350 -15.05 -15.24 9.52
C GLN A 350 -13.92 -15.33 10.56
N PRO A 351 -12.99 -16.30 10.49
CA PRO A 351 -11.93 -16.42 11.49
C PRO A 351 -10.95 -15.23 11.45
N LEU A 352 -10.79 -14.56 10.30
CA LEU A 352 -10.00 -13.33 10.20
C LEU A 352 -10.71 -12.13 10.82
N VAL A 353 -12.03 -12.01 10.61
CA VAL A 353 -12.85 -10.97 11.24
C VAL A 353 -12.88 -11.16 12.76
N ASP A 354 -12.99 -12.40 13.24
CA ASP A 354 -12.96 -12.70 14.67
C ASP A 354 -11.61 -12.37 15.30
N LYS A 355 -10.51 -12.76 14.66
CA LYS A 355 -9.14 -12.39 15.10
C LYS A 355 -8.95 -10.87 15.12
N LEU A 356 -9.39 -10.17 14.09
CA LEU A 356 -9.31 -8.71 14.02
C LEU A 356 -10.15 -8.03 15.11
N SER A 357 -11.33 -8.57 15.41
CA SER A 357 -12.16 -8.09 16.51
C SER A 357 -11.50 -8.30 17.88
N ASP A 358 -10.83 -9.43 18.08
CA ASP A 358 -10.07 -9.75 19.29
C ASP A 358 -8.84 -8.86 19.46
N SER A 359 -8.03 -8.69 18.40
CA SER A 359 -6.87 -7.79 18.41
C SER A 359 -7.29 -6.34 18.67
N ARG A 360 -8.42 -5.88 18.11
CA ARG A 360 -8.97 -4.54 18.41
C ARG A 360 -9.41 -4.39 19.86
N ARG A 361 -10.01 -5.43 20.45
CA ARG A 361 -10.35 -5.44 21.88
C ARG A 361 -9.10 -5.34 22.75
N ARG A 362 -8.08 -6.17 22.46
CA ARG A 362 -6.79 -6.15 23.18
C ARG A 362 -6.09 -4.81 23.04
N LEU A 363 -6.15 -4.18 21.86
CA LEU A 363 -5.62 -2.83 21.64
C LEU A 363 -6.33 -1.78 22.50
N ALA A 364 -7.65 -1.86 22.63
CA ALA A 364 -8.41 -0.94 23.47
C ALA A 364 -8.05 -1.10 24.97
N GLU A 365 -7.92 -2.34 25.45
CA GLU A 365 -7.50 -2.65 26.82
C GLU A 365 -6.07 -2.15 27.10
N ALA A 366 -5.12 -2.49 26.21
CA ALA A 366 -3.73 -2.03 26.32
C ALA A 366 -3.60 -0.51 26.22
N GLY A 367 -4.42 0.14 25.38
CA GLY A 367 -4.48 1.59 25.26
C GLY A 367 -4.97 2.27 26.52
N ALA A 368 -5.97 1.70 27.21
CA ALA A 368 -6.44 2.18 28.50
C ALA A 368 -5.38 2.03 29.59
N GLU A 369 -4.67 0.90 29.62
CA GLU A 369 -3.56 0.67 30.55
C GLU A 369 -2.40 1.63 30.29
N ALA A 370 -2.00 1.84 29.04
CA ALA A 370 -0.95 2.79 28.67
C ALA A 370 -1.31 4.23 29.07
N ALA A 371 -2.58 4.63 28.94
CA ALA A 371 -3.06 5.92 29.39
C ALA A 371 -2.95 6.08 30.92
N LEU A 372 -3.27 5.03 31.69
CA LEU A 372 -3.11 5.01 33.15
C LEU A 372 -1.63 5.15 33.54
N ARG A 373 -0.73 4.36 32.94
CA ARG A 373 0.71 4.41 33.23
C ARG A 373 1.32 5.77 32.87
N ARG A 374 0.85 6.39 31.78
CA ARG A 374 1.29 7.74 31.40
C ARG A 374 0.84 8.80 32.41
N ALA A 375 -0.38 8.67 32.97
CA ALA A 375 -0.84 9.54 34.04
C ALA A 375 -0.04 9.35 35.35
N GLU A 376 0.33 8.12 35.69
CA GLU A 376 1.22 7.83 36.84
C GLU A 376 2.62 8.43 36.64
N LEU A 377 3.18 8.35 35.43
CA LEU A 377 4.44 8.98 35.07
C LEU A 377 4.38 10.50 35.22
N GLU A 378 3.31 11.14 34.75
CA GLU A 378 3.12 12.59 34.87
C GLU A 378 3.07 13.02 36.34
N GLN A 379 2.27 12.32 37.16
CA GLN A 379 2.21 12.59 38.61
C GLN A 379 3.56 12.40 39.30
N ALA A 380 4.31 11.35 38.92
CA ALA A 380 5.64 11.11 39.47
C ALA A 380 6.64 12.20 39.02
N SER A 381 6.53 12.69 37.79
CA SER A 381 7.34 13.80 37.27
C SER A 381 7.06 15.10 38.01
N GLU A 382 5.78 15.47 38.17
CA GLU A 382 5.37 16.66 38.93
C GLU A 382 5.79 16.60 40.40
N ALA A 383 5.69 15.42 41.02
CA ALA A 383 6.14 15.22 42.40
C ALA A 383 7.66 15.38 42.51
N ARG A 384 8.41 14.79 41.56
CA ARG A 384 9.87 14.95 41.50
C ARG A 384 10.26 16.40 41.29
N ASP A 385 9.64 17.11 40.35
CA ASP A 385 10.02 18.49 40.05
C ASP A 385 9.72 19.45 41.21
N ARG A 386 8.63 19.20 41.95
CA ARG A 386 8.36 19.91 43.22
C ARG A 386 9.44 19.62 44.26
N ALA A 387 9.82 18.36 44.44
CA ALA A 387 10.85 17.97 45.39
C ALA A 387 12.23 18.56 45.00
N GLU A 388 12.61 18.47 43.72
CA GLU A 388 13.85 19.04 43.18
C GLU A 388 13.89 20.56 43.34
N SER A 389 12.78 21.25 43.08
CA SER A 389 12.69 22.70 43.29
C SER A 389 12.82 23.07 44.77
N SER A 390 12.20 22.29 45.66
CA SER A 390 12.31 22.51 47.11
C SER A 390 13.73 22.26 47.61
N TYR A 391 14.39 21.22 47.12
CA TYR A 391 15.79 20.92 47.41
C TYR A 391 16.72 22.01 46.86
N ALA A 392 16.52 22.43 45.61
CA ALA A 392 17.31 23.51 45.00
C ALA A 392 17.17 24.84 45.78
N LYS A 393 15.97 25.20 46.23
CA LYS A 393 15.75 26.39 47.08
C LYS A 393 16.42 26.26 48.44
N ALA A 394 16.36 25.09 49.08
CA ALA A 394 17.03 24.83 50.35
C ALA A 394 18.56 24.93 50.19
N VAL A 395 19.10 24.36 49.11
CA VAL A 395 20.51 24.46 48.72
C VAL A 395 20.92 25.91 48.49
N ASP A 396 20.12 26.70 47.76
CA ASP A 396 20.43 28.10 47.44
C ASP A 396 20.40 28.98 48.70
N ASN A 397 19.41 28.78 49.58
CA ASN A 397 19.34 29.44 50.88
C ASN A 397 20.57 29.14 51.76
N LEU A 398 21.01 27.88 51.79
CA LEU A 398 22.19 27.46 52.56
C LEU A 398 23.51 27.95 51.94
N ALA A 399 23.61 27.93 50.62
CA ALA A 399 24.75 28.47 49.88
C ALA A 399 24.91 29.99 50.08
N THR A 400 23.79 30.69 50.35
CA THR A 400 23.79 32.12 50.64
C THR A 400 24.29 32.44 52.07
N SER A 401 24.19 31.50 53.01
CA SER A 401 24.58 31.71 54.42
C SER A 401 26.04 31.33 54.75
N ASN A 402 26.72 30.55 53.88
CA ASN A 402 28.02 29.95 54.19
C ASN A 402 29.22 30.45 53.36
N VAL A 403 30.42 30.34 53.94
CA VAL A 403 31.71 30.95 53.49
C VAL A 403 32.21 30.46 52.11
N GLN A 404 31.65 29.39 51.53
CA GLN A 404 32.02 28.85 50.20
C GLN A 404 31.28 29.49 49.01
N ARG A 405 30.68 30.67 49.20
CA ARG A 405 29.92 31.45 48.21
C ARG A 405 30.55 31.50 46.81
N HIS A 406 31.85 31.77 46.73
CA HIS A 406 32.53 31.94 45.44
C HIS A 406 32.72 30.65 44.62
N SER A 407 32.83 29.47 45.25
CA SER A 407 32.97 28.21 44.50
C SER A 407 31.60 27.71 44.02
N LEU A 408 30.57 27.86 44.83
CA LEU A 408 29.18 27.49 44.52
C LEU A 408 28.54 28.40 43.48
N GLU A 409 28.70 29.74 43.60
CA GLU A 409 28.25 30.69 42.56
C GLU A 409 28.95 30.43 41.21
N LYS A 410 30.25 30.10 41.24
CA LYS A 410 30.99 29.73 40.02
C LYS A 410 30.44 28.44 39.41
N ALA A 411 30.14 27.42 40.22
CA ALA A 411 29.56 26.17 39.74
C ALA A 411 28.18 26.39 39.08
N LEU A 412 27.29 27.20 39.69
CA LEU A 412 25.99 27.56 39.12
C LEU A 412 26.13 28.33 37.80
N ARG A 413 27.04 29.31 37.77
CA ARG A 413 27.29 30.09 36.55
C ARG A 413 27.85 29.21 35.43
N VAL A 414 28.76 28.30 35.75
CA VAL A 414 29.31 27.33 34.80
C VAL A 414 28.21 26.39 34.31
N GLN A 415 27.30 25.92 35.15
CA GLN A 415 26.17 25.08 34.71
C GLN A 415 25.23 25.81 33.73
N GLY A 416 24.91 27.08 34.01
CA GLY A 416 24.13 27.91 33.08
C GLY A 416 24.83 28.06 31.74
N VAL A 417 26.12 28.40 31.76
CA VAL A 417 26.96 28.52 30.55
C VAL A 417 27.07 27.20 29.81
N LEU A 418 27.23 26.05 30.49
CA LEU A 418 27.30 24.73 29.86
C LEU A 418 26.01 24.35 29.16
N THR A 419 24.85 24.70 29.74
CA THR A 419 23.54 24.45 29.13
C THR A 419 23.33 25.27 27.87
N GLU A 420 23.69 26.56 27.93
CA GLU A 420 23.63 27.47 26.78
C GLU A 420 24.62 27.05 25.68
N PHE A 421 25.85 26.72 26.08
CA PHE A 421 26.88 26.20 25.19
C PHE A 421 26.45 24.91 24.50
N ARG A 422 25.85 23.96 25.24
CA ARG A 422 25.32 22.71 24.68
C ARG A 422 24.27 22.99 23.61
N ASN A 423 23.27 23.83 23.90
CA ASN A 423 22.19 24.12 22.97
C ASN A 423 22.71 24.86 21.72
N ALA A 424 23.64 25.80 21.89
CA ALA A 424 24.30 26.49 20.80
C ALA A 424 25.15 25.53 19.94
N LEU A 425 25.87 24.60 20.57
CA LEU A 425 26.71 23.60 19.91
C LEU A 425 25.86 22.64 19.07
N ILE A 426 24.77 22.11 19.63
CA ILE A 426 23.82 21.24 18.92
C ILE A 426 23.26 21.99 17.70
N THR A 427 22.79 23.23 17.89
CA THR A 427 22.21 24.03 16.81
C THR A 427 23.21 24.31 15.69
N LYS A 428 24.46 24.66 16.04
CA LYS A 428 25.53 24.90 15.08
C LYS A 428 25.83 23.64 14.27
N LYS A 429 25.94 22.50 14.95
CA LYS A 429 26.39 21.26 14.34
C LYS A 429 25.32 20.57 13.52
N ILE A 430 24.06 20.69 13.92
CA ILE A 430 22.94 20.25 13.08
C ILE A 430 22.95 21.01 11.76
N LYS A 431 23.23 22.32 11.76
CA LYS A 431 23.39 23.08 10.50
C LYS A 431 24.57 22.61 9.65
N GLU A 432 25.69 22.26 10.26
CA GLU A 432 26.84 21.66 9.54
C GLU A 432 26.45 20.30 8.91
N VAL A 433 25.73 19.46 9.67
CA VAL A 433 25.21 18.18 9.17
C VAL A 433 24.17 18.39 8.06
N GLU A 434 23.21 19.30 8.20
CA GLU A 434 22.22 19.62 7.15
C GLU A 434 22.89 19.99 5.82
N ALA A 435 23.92 20.84 5.87
CA ALA A 435 24.65 21.29 4.70
C ALA A 435 25.43 20.14 4.03
N GLU A 436 26.14 19.34 4.82
CA GLU A 436 26.92 18.20 4.31
C GLU A 436 26.02 17.07 3.80
N VAL A 437 24.93 16.75 4.51
CA VAL A 437 23.94 15.73 4.11
C VAL A 437 23.29 16.14 2.79
N THR A 438 22.90 17.41 2.64
CA THR A 438 22.37 17.96 1.39
C THR A 438 23.38 17.81 0.24
N THR A 439 24.65 18.11 0.50
CA THR A 439 25.73 17.99 -0.50
C THR A 439 25.95 16.54 -0.91
N CYS A 440 26.09 15.63 0.05
CA CYS A 440 26.28 14.20 -0.18
C CYS A 440 25.10 13.58 -0.93
N PHE A 441 23.87 13.92 -0.54
CA PHE A 441 22.67 13.41 -1.18
C PHE A 441 22.56 13.84 -2.65
N ASN A 442 22.83 15.11 -2.95
CA ASN A 442 22.77 15.61 -4.32
C ASN A 442 23.93 15.07 -5.19
N LEU A 443 25.08 14.71 -4.59
CA LEU A 443 26.19 14.07 -5.31
C LEU A 443 25.89 12.63 -5.73
N LEU A 444 25.09 11.92 -4.92
CA LEU A 444 24.77 10.49 -5.08
C LEU A 444 23.38 10.25 -5.69
N SER A 445 22.55 11.29 -5.83
CA SER A 445 21.22 11.21 -6.44
C SER A 445 21.29 11.24 -7.97
N ARG A 446 20.57 10.30 -8.59
CA ARG A 446 20.40 10.21 -10.05
C ARG A 446 19.61 11.38 -10.65
N LYS A 447 18.62 11.90 -9.92
CA LYS A 447 17.73 12.98 -10.41
C LYS A 447 18.42 14.32 -10.23
N ARG A 448 18.57 15.09 -11.32
CA ARG A 448 19.11 16.48 -11.35
C ARG A 448 18.17 17.51 -10.69
N ILE A 449 17.40 17.11 -9.71
CA ILE A 449 16.55 18.00 -8.92
C ILE A 449 17.27 18.15 -7.58
N GLU A 450 17.75 19.35 -7.30
CA GLU A 450 18.36 19.64 -6.00
C GLU A 450 17.33 19.37 -4.90
N ARG A 451 17.78 18.69 -3.85
CA ARG A 451 16.94 18.52 -2.66
C ARG A 451 17.68 19.13 -1.49
N THR A 452 16.93 19.74 -0.60
CA THR A 452 17.46 20.31 0.64
C THR A 452 16.99 19.45 1.79
N ILE A 453 17.93 19.04 2.64
CA ILE A 453 17.65 18.23 3.81
C ILE A 453 17.64 19.16 5.03
N VAL A 454 16.52 19.15 5.74
CA VAL A 454 16.29 19.98 6.93
C VAL A 454 16.10 19.07 8.14
N ILE A 455 16.81 19.35 9.22
CA ILE A 455 16.84 18.57 10.45
C ILE A 455 16.38 19.49 11.58
N ASN A 456 15.30 19.10 12.27
CA ASN A 456 14.85 19.85 13.43
C ASN A 456 15.86 19.72 14.59
N PRO A 457 16.37 20.81 15.17
CA PRO A 457 17.42 20.75 16.19
C PRO A 457 16.97 20.20 17.55
N THR A 458 15.66 20.15 17.80
CA THR A 458 15.08 19.64 19.05
C THR A 458 14.61 18.20 18.91
N THR A 459 13.94 17.87 17.80
CA THR A 459 13.34 16.54 17.58
C THR A 459 14.20 15.62 16.71
N PHE A 460 15.27 16.13 16.10
CA PHE A 460 16.12 15.43 15.13
C PHE A 460 15.35 14.88 13.92
N GLN A 461 14.12 15.33 13.70
CA GLN A 461 13.30 14.90 12.58
C GLN A 461 13.87 15.44 11.27
N VAL A 462 14.16 14.54 10.35
CA VAL A 462 14.70 14.88 9.03
C VAL A 462 13.58 15.01 8.01
N THR A 463 13.56 16.13 7.29
CA THR A 463 12.60 16.45 6.25
C THR A 463 13.33 16.74 4.94
N ILE A 464 12.86 16.15 3.84
CA ILE A 464 13.40 16.38 2.50
C ILE A 464 12.51 17.40 1.79
N ARG A 465 13.11 18.45 1.23
CA ARG A 465 12.43 19.49 0.46
C ARG A 465 12.90 19.51 -1.00
N ASP A 466 11.97 19.73 -1.92
CA ASP A 466 12.29 19.97 -3.34
C ASP A 466 12.74 21.44 -3.60
N ASN A 467 13.12 21.73 -4.85
CA ASN A 467 13.45 23.08 -5.33
C ASN A 467 12.35 24.14 -5.08
N HIS A 468 11.10 23.72 -4.86
CA HIS A 468 9.95 24.57 -4.57
C HIS A 468 9.60 24.60 -3.07
N SER A 469 10.50 24.12 -2.22
CA SER A 469 10.30 24.00 -0.77
C SER A 469 9.13 23.11 -0.34
N ARG A 470 8.63 22.24 -1.23
CA ARG A 470 7.60 21.26 -0.88
C ARG A 470 8.22 20.10 -0.12
N GLN A 471 7.56 19.71 0.96
CA GLN A 471 7.94 18.54 1.73
C GLN A 471 7.63 17.27 0.94
N ILE A 472 8.67 16.46 0.73
CA ILE A 472 8.53 15.12 0.14
C ILE A 472 8.49 14.11 1.29
N SER A 473 7.46 13.28 1.30
CA SER A 473 7.42 12.16 2.25
C SER A 473 8.48 11.14 1.89
N LYS A 474 9.19 10.59 2.87
CA LYS A 474 10.18 9.52 2.65
C LYS A 474 9.54 8.26 2.06
N SER A 475 8.24 8.06 2.26
CA SER A 475 7.45 7.01 1.60
C SER A 475 7.38 7.14 0.07
N GLU A 476 7.60 8.34 -0.48
CA GLU A 476 7.62 8.61 -1.93
C GLU A 476 8.99 8.31 -2.57
N LEU A 477 10.03 8.07 -1.76
CA LEU A 477 11.35 7.67 -2.26
C LEU A 477 11.33 6.20 -2.70
N SER A 478 11.94 5.93 -3.86
CA SER A 478 12.21 4.55 -4.28
C SER A 478 13.16 3.84 -3.31
N ALA A 479 13.15 2.50 -3.29
CA ALA A 479 14.05 1.72 -2.43
C ALA A 479 15.54 2.09 -2.61
N GLY A 480 15.98 2.32 -3.85
CA GLY A 480 17.34 2.80 -4.12
C GLY A 480 17.61 4.22 -3.61
N GLU A 481 16.66 5.15 -3.77
CA GLU A 481 16.81 6.52 -3.24
C GLU A 481 16.84 6.56 -1.70
N LYS A 482 16.13 5.65 -1.03
CA LYS A 482 16.19 5.50 0.43
C LYS A 482 17.58 5.04 0.90
N GLN A 483 18.19 4.11 0.19
CA GLN A 483 19.55 3.64 0.49
C GLN A 483 20.60 4.73 0.23
N ILE A 484 20.47 5.48 -0.87
CA ILE A 484 21.32 6.65 -1.12
C ILE A 484 21.17 7.70 -0.03
N TYR A 485 19.95 7.93 0.46
CA TYR A 485 19.69 8.83 1.59
C TYR A 485 20.43 8.40 2.86
N ALA A 486 20.32 7.12 3.25
CA ALA A 486 21.00 6.59 4.43
C ALA A 486 22.54 6.69 4.32
N ILE A 487 23.10 6.31 3.16
CA ILE A 487 24.54 6.46 2.88
C ILE A 487 24.97 7.93 2.96
N SER A 488 24.14 8.86 2.46
CA SER A 488 24.42 10.29 2.50
C SER A 488 24.45 10.85 3.93
N ILE A 489 23.59 10.35 4.82
CA ILE A 489 23.62 10.69 6.24
C ILE A 489 24.91 10.21 6.89
N LEU A 490 25.25 8.92 6.72
CA LEU A 490 26.45 8.34 7.30
C LEU A 490 27.71 9.05 6.81
N TRP A 491 27.79 9.31 5.50
CA TRP A 491 28.92 10.02 4.91
C TRP A 491 29.07 11.45 5.43
N ALA A 492 27.96 12.18 5.52
CA ALA A 492 27.98 13.54 6.04
C ALA A 492 28.33 13.59 7.53
N LEU A 493 27.80 12.67 8.35
CA LEU A 493 28.18 12.55 9.76
C LEU A 493 29.68 12.24 9.89
N ALA A 494 30.20 11.29 9.12
CA ALA A 494 31.62 10.97 9.10
C ALA A 494 32.48 12.20 8.74
N ARG A 495 32.07 13.01 7.76
CA ARG A 495 32.75 14.25 7.37
C ARG A 495 32.67 15.34 8.45
N VAL A 496 31.51 15.56 9.04
CA VAL A 496 31.31 16.56 10.11
C VAL A 496 32.04 16.17 11.41
N SER A 497 32.30 14.87 11.61
CA SER A 497 33.14 14.39 12.71
C SER A 497 34.54 15.01 12.70
N GLY A 498 35.06 15.33 11.51
CA GLY A 498 36.42 15.83 11.31
C GLY A 498 37.51 14.84 11.70
N ARG A 499 37.18 13.56 11.95
CA ARG A 499 38.13 12.52 12.36
C ARG A 499 38.48 11.63 11.16
N PRO A 500 39.76 11.46 10.82
CA PRO A 500 40.19 10.56 9.75
C PRO A 500 40.20 9.10 10.27
N LEU A 501 39.00 8.52 10.44
CA LEU A 501 38.85 7.12 10.87
C LEU A 501 38.62 6.20 9.67
N PRO A 502 39.16 4.97 9.67
CA PRO A 502 38.99 4.04 8.56
C PRO A 502 37.52 3.62 8.47
N MET A 503 37.00 3.53 7.25
CA MET A 503 35.61 3.13 7.00
C MET A 503 35.55 1.68 6.52
N ILE A 504 34.74 0.86 7.17
CA ILE A 504 34.51 -0.54 6.81
C ILE A 504 33.07 -0.68 6.37
N ILE A 505 32.85 -1.17 5.15
CA ILE A 505 31.53 -1.29 4.54
C ILE A 505 31.30 -2.73 4.13
N ASP A 506 30.27 -3.36 4.69
CA ASP A 506 29.90 -4.74 4.39
C ASP A 506 28.67 -4.82 3.48
N THR A 507 28.77 -5.52 2.35
CA THR A 507 27.74 -5.64 1.31
C THR A 507 27.15 -4.30 0.85
N PRO A 508 27.98 -3.33 0.43
CA PRO A 508 27.53 -1.96 0.17
C PRO A 508 26.49 -1.78 -0.93
N LEU A 509 26.42 -2.71 -1.91
CA LEU A 509 25.71 -2.48 -3.18
C LEU A 509 24.43 -3.30 -3.35
N ALA A 510 24.05 -4.08 -2.32
CA ALA A 510 22.83 -4.88 -2.37
C ALA A 510 21.61 -4.00 -2.73
N ARG A 511 20.77 -4.48 -3.65
CA ARG A 511 19.47 -3.89 -4.05
C ARG A 511 19.51 -2.51 -4.75
N LEU A 512 20.69 -1.98 -5.05
CA LEU A 512 20.85 -0.78 -5.89
C LEU A 512 20.77 -1.11 -7.38
N ASP A 513 20.19 -0.20 -8.18
CA ASP A 513 20.23 -0.25 -9.63
C ASP A 513 21.63 0.13 -10.16
N ARG A 514 21.88 -0.14 -11.45
CA ARG A 514 23.20 0.06 -12.07
C ARG A 514 23.71 1.51 -11.91
N ASP A 515 22.83 2.47 -12.13
CA ASP A 515 23.17 3.91 -12.11
C ASP A 515 23.60 4.37 -10.70
N HIS A 516 22.89 3.95 -9.64
CA HIS A 516 23.30 4.29 -8.27
C HIS A 516 24.59 3.59 -7.85
N ARG A 517 24.82 2.35 -8.30
CA ARG A 517 26.11 1.66 -8.07
C ARG A 517 27.26 2.45 -8.69
N GLU A 518 27.11 2.88 -9.93
CA GLU A 518 28.16 3.64 -10.64
C GLU A 518 28.51 4.95 -9.89
N LEU A 519 27.50 5.68 -9.42
CA LEU A 519 27.70 6.90 -8.62
C LEU A 519 28.44 6.62 -7.31
N LEU A 520 28.09 5.55 -6.59
CA LEU A 520 28.80 5.16 -5.38
C LEU A 520 30.26 4.77 -5.66
N GLY A 521 30.48 4.01 -6.74
CA GLY A 521 31.80 3.59 -7.20
C GLY A 521 32.73 4.77 -7.49
N GLN A 522 32.22 5.75 -8.25
CA GLN A 522 33.02 6.87 -8.72
C GLN A 522 33.15 8.00 -7.69
N ARG A 523 32.12 8.25 -6.88
CA ARG A 523 32.03 9.45 -6.03
C ARG A 523 32.10 9.18 -4.54
N TYR A 524 31.58 8.05 -4.08
CA TYR A 524 31.52 7.75 -2.66
C TYR A 524 32.75 6.99 -2.18
N PHE A 525 32.98 5.75 -2.64
CA PHE A 525 34.05 4.91 -2.08
C PHE A 525 35.45 5.55 -2.13
N PRO A 526 35.86 6.27 -3.20
CA PRO A 526 37.17 6.93 -3.23
C PRO A 526 37.31 8.10 -2.25
N GLN A 527 36.18 8.67 -1.78
CA GLN A 527 36.13 9.89 -0.97
C GLN A 527 35.45 9.68 0.39
N ALA A 528 35.07 8.44 0.73
CA ALA A 528 34.32 8.15 1.94
C ALA A 528 35.18 8.34 3.20
N SER A 529 36.46 7.96 3.13
CA SER A 529 37.47 8.22 4.16
C SER A 529 38.88 8.11 3.55
N HIS A 530 39.91 8.45 4.33
CA HIS A 530 41.32 8.24 4.01
C HIS A 530 41.70 6.76 3.80
N GLN A 531 40.94 5.84 4.41
CA GLN A 531 41.06 4.40 4.22
C GLN A 531 39.66 3.80 4.21
N VAL A 532 39.37 2.99 3.18
CA VAL A 532 38.09 2.32 3.00
C VAL A 532 38.34 0.83 2.78
N ILE A 533 37.67 0.00 3.58
CA ILE A 533 37.67 -1.45 3.46
C ILE A 533 36.28 -1.87 3.02
N ILE A 534 36.18 -2.47 1.84
CA ILE A 534 34.92 -2.95 1.30
C ILE A 534 34.91 -4.47 1.39
N LEU A 535 33.89 -5.01 2.07
CA LEU A 535 33.57 -6.42 2.08
C LEU A 535 32.39 -6.60 1.13
N SER A 536 32.58 -7.37 0.07
CA SER A 536 31.57 -7.49 -0.98
C SER A 536 31.57 -8.88 -1.60
N THR A 537 30.42 -9.24 -2.16
CA THR A 537 30.24 -10.47 -2.92
C THR A 537 30.57 -10.26 -4.41
N ASP A 538 30.69 -11.35 -5.15
CA ASP A 538 30.87 -11.35 -6.61
C ASP A 538 29.65 -10.78 -7.36
N SER A 539 28.48 -10.73 -6.72
CA SER A 539 27.25 -10.13 -7.24
C SER A 539 27.18 -8.61 -7.11
N GLU A 540 28.03 -8.02 -6.27
CA GLU A 540 28.03 -6.59 -5.96
C GLU A 540 29.13 -5.85 -6.71
N ILE A 541 30.38 -6.31 -6.56
CA ILE A 541 31.52 -5.83 -7.31
C ILE A 541 31.84 -6.91 -8.33
N ASP A 542 31.26 -6.79 -9.52
CA ASP A 542 31.53 -7.70 -10.63
C ASP A 542 32.70 -7.22 -11.49
N ALA A 543 32.99 -7.95 -12.57
CA ALA A 543 34.04 -7.59 -13.51
C ALA A 543 33.77 -6.28 -14.28
N GLU A 544 32.51 -5.84 -14.36
CA GLU A 544 32.12 -4.56 -14.99
C GLU A 544 32.29 -3.37 -14.02
N PHE A 545 32.12 -3.61 -12.71
CA PHE A 545 32.21 -2.61 -11.66
C PHE A 545 33.65 -2.35 -11.20
N LEU A 546 34.48 -3.40 -11.14
CA LEU A 546 35.87 -3.30 -10.69
C LEU A 546 36.70 -2.20 -11.40
N PRO A 547 36.56 -1.97 -12.73
CA PRO A 547 37.22 -0.86 -13.41
C PRO A 547 36.90 0.53 -12.85
N LEU A 548 35.70 0.75 -12.29
CA LEU A 548 35.30 2.02 -11.69
C LEU A 548 36.09 2.34 -10.41
N LEU A 549 36.59 1.31 -9.73
CA LEU A 549 37.36 1.43 -8.50
C LEU A 549 38.87 1.30 -8.72
N LYS A 550 39.31 0.86 -9.90
CA LYS A 550 40.67 0.40 -10.16
C LYS A 550 41.74 1.41 -9.75
N ASP A 551 41.51 2.70 -10.00
CA ASP A 551 42.47 3.77 -9.68
C ASP A 551 42.52 4.11 -8.18
N SER A 552 41.57 3.63 -7.39
CA SER A 552 41.46 3.84 -5.94
C SER A 552 41.72 2.58 -5.10
N ILE A 553 41.94 1.42 -5.73
CA ILE A 553 42.23 0.17 -5.03
C ILE A 553 43.72 0.09 -4.67
N ALA A 554 44.02 0.16 -3.37
CA ALA A 554 45.38 -0.07 -2.87
C ALA A 554 45.74 -1.57 -2.82
N ARG A 555 44.80 -2.42 -2.36
CA ARG A 555 44.96 -3.88 -2.23
C ARG A 555 43.62 -4.58 -2.44
N SER A 556 43.65 -5.81 -2.94
CA SER A 556 42.48 -6.67 -3.07
C SER A 556 42.76 -8.08 -2.56
N TYR A 557 41.80 -8.66 -1.87
CA TYR A 557 41.87 -10.00 -1.32
C TYR A 557 40.59 -10.78 -1.61
N GLU A 558 40.73 -12.05 -1.97
CA GLU A 558 39.64 -13.00 -2.18
C GLU A 558 39.66 -14.01 -1.03
N LEU A 559 38.54 -14.13 -0.31
CA LEU A 559 38.35 -15.13 0.73
C LEU A 559 37.71 -16.38 0.12
N ALA A 560 38.53 -17.34 -0.28
CA ALA A 560 38.09 -18.58 -0.92
C ALA A 560 37.81 -19.67 0.12
N PHE A 561 36.55 -20.02 0.35
CA PHE A 561 36.17 -21.13 1.22
C PHE A 561 36.38 -22.47 0.51
N ASP A 562 37.16 -23.37 1.13
CA ASP A 562 37.32 -24.74 0.65
C ASP A 562 36.38 -25.68 1.42
N MET A 563 35.38 -26.21 0.70
CA MET A 563 34.38 -27.13 1.24
C MET A 563 35.01 -28.44 1.77
N ASN A 564 36.14 -28.88 1.24
CA ASN A 564 36.76 -30.14 1.63
C ASN A 564 37.52 -30.02 2.95
N SER A 565 38.25 -28.93 3.15
CA SER A 565 39.01 -28.68 4.38
C SER A 565 38.26 -27.84 5.41
N GLN A 566 37.03 -27.39 5.09
CA GLN A 566 36.22 -26.47 5.90
C GLN A 566 37.00 -25.24 6.38
N SER A 567 37.88 -24.73 5.52
CA SER A 567 38.79 -23.64 5.86
C SER A 567 38.75 -22.56 4.79
N THR A 568 38.80 -21.29 5.20
CA THR A 568 38.94 -20.15 4.28
C THR A 568 40.41 -19.88 3.99
N GLN A 569 40.77 -19.84 2.70
CA GLN A 569 42.09 -19.41 2.24
C GLN A 569 42.01 -17.98 1.71
N VAL A 570 42.95 -17.12 2.14
CA VAL A 570 43.07 -15.76 1.63
C VAL A 570 43.95 -15.78 0.39
N ARG A 571 43.45 -15.26 -0.73
CA ARG A 571 44.20 -15.10 -1.99
C ARG A 571 44.34 -13.62 -2.33
N ASN A 572 45.42 -13.23 -2.98
CA ASN A 572 45.57 -11.87 -3.51
C ASN A 572 44.77 -11.71 -4.81
N GLY A 573 44.07 -10.61 -4.97
CA GLY A 573 43.20 -10.32 -6.12
C GLY A 573 41.71 -10.38 -5.76
N TYR A 574 40.85 -9.89 -6.66
CA TYR A 574 39.39 -9.85 -6.47
C TYR A 574 38.63 -10.79 -7.42
N PHE A 575 39.16 -10.97 -8.64
CA PHE A 575 38.80 -12.04 -9.57
C PHE A 575 40.10 -12.64 -10.10
N LYS A 576 40.12 -13.92 -10.48
CA LYS A 576 41.27 -14.52 -11.17
C LYS A 576 41.69 -13.60 -12.31
N GLU A 577 42.80 -12.87 -12.14
CA GLU A 577 43.51 -12.25 -13.24
C GLU A 577 43.90 -13.39 -14.17
N LYS A 578 43.04 -13.73 -15.12
CA LYS A 578 43.42 -14.56 -16.25
C LYS A 578 44.50 -13.75 -16.94
N LYS A 579 45.76 -14.10 -16.68
CA LYS A 579 46.88 -13.74 -17.54
C LYS A 579 46.42 -14.01 -18.98
N GLN A 580 46.13 -12.94 -19.71
CA GLN A 580 46.12 -13.01 -21.16
C GLN A 580 47.55 -13.34 -21.54
N TYR A 581 47.81 -14.64 -21.76
CA TYR A 581 48.92 -15.04 -22.60
C TYR A 581 48.61 -14.46 -23.97
N ALA A 582 49.32 -13.38 -24.31
CA ALA A 582 49.47 -12.96 -25.70
C ALA A 582 50.01 -14.16 -26.47
N ILE A 583 49.17 -14.73 -27.33
CA ILE A 583 49.62 -15.67 -28.36
C ILE A 583 50.05 -14.78 -29.53
N HIS A 584 51.38 -14.69 -29.68
CA HIS A 584 52.20 -14.22 -30.81
C HIS A 584 51.80 -12.96 -31.58
#